data_AF-A0A6B3I2I8-F1
#
_entry.id   AF-A0A6B3I2I8-F1
#
_cell.length_a   1.000
_cell.length_b   1.000
_cell.length_c   1.000
_cell.angle_alpha   90.00
_cell.angle_beta   90.00
_cell.angle_gamma   90.00
#
_symmetry.space_group_name_H-M   'P 1'
#
loop_
_entity.id
_entity.type
_entity.pdbx_description
1 polymer ?
#
loop_
_entity_poly.entity_id
_entity_poly.type
_entity_poly.pdbx_seq_one_letter_code
_entity_poly.pdbx_strand_id
1 'polypeptide(L)'
;IWESGAKLTVPSTLALGAAVAVLSSVLPYTLELMALRRLPASTFAVMMSLEPAIAATAGFLVLNQALSTTDALAIALVIGASMGAVRSQRGARRKE
;
A
#
# COMPACT_ATOMS: atom_id res chain seq x y z
N ILE A 1 -4.85 -31.89 0.63
CA ILE A 1 -5.16 -31.12 -0.61
C ILE A 1 -6.57 -31.42 -1.13
N TRP A 2 -7.04 -32.67 -1.12
CA TRP A 2 -8.40 -33.03 -1.59
C TRP A 2 -9.55 -32.60 -0.64
N GLU A 3 -9.34 -32.51 0.67
CA GLU A 3 -10.41 -32.11 1.62
C GLU A 3 -10.75 -30.61 1.58
N SER A 4 -9.84 -29.74 1.15
CA SER A 4 -10.08 -28.29 1.09
C SER A 4 -10.94 -27.87 -0.12
N GLY A 5 -11.00 -28.69 -1.17
CA GLY A 5 -11.71 -28.38 -2.41
C GLY A 5 -13.23 -28.26 -2.23
N ALA A 6 -13.82 -29.09 -1.36
CA ALA A 6 -15.25 -29.06 -1.06
C ALA A 6 -15.68 -27.79 -0.29
N LYS A 7 -14.75 -27.10 0.38
CA LYS A 7 -15.03 -25.81 1.04
C LYS A 7 -15.02 -24.64 0.07
N LEU A 8 -14.44 -24.78 -1.14
CA LEU A 8 -14.42 -23.72 -2.14
C LEU A 8 -15.75 -23.58 -2.89
N THR A 9 -16.60 -24.62 -2.89
CA THR A 9 -17.92 -24.59 -3.54
C THR A 9 -19.01 -24.00 -2.67
N VAL A 10 -18.70 -23.61 -1.42
CA VAL A 10 -19.66 -22.93 -0.56
C VAL A 10 -19.89 -21.51 -1.11
N PRO A 11 -21.15 -21.08 -1.35
CA PRO A 11 -21.42 -19.76 -1.92
C PRO A 11 -20.82 -18.61 -1.10
N SER A 12 -20.77 -18.75 0.23
CA SER A 12 -20.19 -17.74 1.13
C SER A 12 -18.67 -17.60 0.99
N THR A 13 -17.92 -18.70 0.80
CA THR A 13 -16.47 -18.64 0.58
C THR A 13 -16.15 -18.05 -0.79
N LEU A 14 -16.95 -18.34 -1.81
CA LEU A 14 -16.85 -17.71 -3.13
C LEU A 14 -17.11 -16.20 -3.04
N ALA A 15 -18.15 -15.79 -2.32
CA ALA A 15 -18.48 -14.38 -2.12
C ALA A 15 -17.36 -13.64 -1.36
N LEU A 16 -16.82 -14.22 -0.29
CA LEU A 16 -15.69 -13.65 0.47
C LEU A 16 -14.42 -13.59 -0.38
N GLY A 17 -14.09 -14.64 -1.13
CA GLY A 17 -12.95 -14.66 -2.04
C GLY A 17 -13.05 -13.60 -3.14
N ALA A 18 -14.24 -13.44 -3.72
CA ALA A 18 -14.52 -12.38 -4.68
C ALA A 18 -14.39 -10.99 -4.05
N ALA A 19 -14.90 -10.79 -2.83
CA ALA A 19 -14.77 -9.53 -2.11
C ALA A 19 -13.30 -9.19 -1.84
N VAL A 20 -12.50 -10.14 -1.37
CA VAL A 20 -11.06 -9.96 -1.16
C VAL A 20 -10.34 -9.63 -2.48
N ALA A 21 -10.63 -10.35 -3.57
CA ALA A 21 -10.03 -10.09 -4.87
C ALA A 21 -10.35 -8.67 -5.38
N VAL A 22 -11.60 -8.23 -5.21
CA VAL A 22 -12.03 -6.89 -5.60
C VAL A 22 -11.35 -5.82 -4.74
N LEU A 23 -11.38 -5.98 -3.41
CA LEU A 23 -10.86 -4.99 -2.48
C LEU A 23 -9.33 -4.89 -2.49
N SER A 24 -8.61 -6.00 -2.69
CA SER A 24 -7.14 -6.02 -2.64
C SER A 24 -6.47 -5.78 -3.99
N SER A 25 -7.16 -5.96 -5.13
CA SER A 25 -6.53 -5.81 -6.45
C SER A 25 -7.33 -4.88 -7.36
N VAL A 26 -8.59 -5.19 -7.65
CA VAL A 26 -9.39 -4.43 -8.64
C VAL A 26 -9.57 -2.97 -8.20
N LEU A 27 -9.99 -2.76 -6.96
CA LEU A 27 -10.20 -1.43 -6.39
C LEU A 27 -8.89 -0.62 -6.31
N PRO A 28 -7.81 -1.09 -5.66
CA PRO A 28 -6.57 -0.33 -5.57
C PRO A 28 -5.96 -0.04 -6.95
N TYR A 29 -5.97 -1.02 -7.87
CA TYR A 29 -5.45 -0.79 -9.23
C TYR A 29 -6.26 0.26 -9.99
N THR A 30 -7.59 0.24 -9.85
CA THR A 30 -8.44 1.27 -10.47
C THR A 30 -8.14 2.66 -9.91
N LEU A 31 -7.95 2.75 -8.58
CA LEU A 31 -7.60 4.01 -7.92
C LEU A 31 -6.22 4.51 -8.32
N GLU A 32 -5.23 3.63 -8.46
CA GLU A 32 -3.90 3.97 -8.98
C GLU A 32 -3.97 4.55 -10.39
N LEU A 33 -4.71 3.90 -11.29
CA LEU A 33 -4.89 4.39 -12.66
C LEU A 33 -5.63 5.73 -12.69
N MET A 34 -6.63 5.92 -11.83
CA MET A 34 -7.31 7.22 -11.70
C MET A 34 -6.38 8.29 -11.14
N ALA A 35 -5.54 7.96 -10.16
CA ALA A 35 -4.58 8.86 -9.56
C ALA A 35 -3.52 9.29 -10.59
N LEU A 36 -2.97 8.36 -11.37
CA LEU A 36 -2.05 8.66 -12.47
C LEU A 36 -2.65 9.58 -13.52
N ARG A 37 -3.97 9.49 -13.76
CA ARG A 37 -4.68 10.36 -14.71
C ARG A 37 -4.98 11.76 -14.16
N ARG A 38 -4.96 11.96 -12.83
CA ARG A 38 -5.37 13.22 -12.18
C ARG A 38 -4.22 13.95 -11.48
N LEU A 39 -3.18 13.25 -11.05
CA LEU A 39 -2.07 13.79 -10.28
C LEU A 39 -0.78 13.87 -11.12
N PRO A 40 0.08 14.87 -10.90
CA PRO A 40 1.43 14.87 -11.44
C PRO A 40 2.22 13.64 -10.95
N ALA A 41 3.02 13.04 -11.83
CA ALA A 41 3.77 11.82 -11.53
C ALA A 41 4.62 11.91 -10.26
N SER A 42 5.17 13.08 -9.94
CA SER A 42 5.97 13.28 -8.74
C SER A 42 5.17 13.23 -7.44
N THR A 43 3.91 13.70 -7.45
CA THR A 43 3.02 13.60 -6.28
C THR A 43 2.58 12.16 -6.06
N PHE A 44 2.25 11.44 -7.13
CA PHE A 44 1.92 10.01 -7.06
C PHE A 44 3.10 9.18 -6.53
N ALA A 45 4.32 9.43 -7.03
CA ALA A 45 5.53 8.75 -6.57
C ALA A 45 5.78 8.93 -5.06
N VAL A 46 5.49 10.11 -4.50
CA VAL A 46 5.59 10.36 -3.06
C VAL A 46 4.50 9.61 -2.28
N MET A 47 3.28 9.52 -2.81
CA MET A 47 2.23 8.72 -2.17
C MET A 47 2.57 7.23 -2.18
N MET A 48 3.12 6.72 -3.28
CA MET A 48 3.56 5.33 -3.40
C MET A 48 4.75 5.02 -2.46
N SER A 49 5.67 5.98 -2.26
CA SER A 49 6.79 5.78 -1.32
C SER A 49 6.34 5.69 0.15
N LEU A 50 5.11 6.09 0.47
CA LEU A 50 4.52 5.95 1.81
C LEU A 50 3.90 4.56 2.06
N GLU A 51 3.73 3.73 1.03
CA GLU A 51 3.19 2.36 1.17
C GLU A 51 3.86 1.52 2.26
N PRO A 52 5.21 1.49 2.38
CA PRO A 52 5.87 0.65 3.39
C PRO A 52 5.49 1.05 4.82
N ALA A 53 5.33 2.35 5.08
CA ALA A 53 4.93 2.86 6.38
C ALA A 53 3.49 2.46 6.72
N ILE A 54 2.57 2.59 5.74
CA ILE A 54 1.17 2.20 5.90
C ILE A 54 1.04 0.68 6.07
N ALA A 55 1.73 -0.11 5.25
CA ALA A 55 1.73 -1.57 5.30
C ALA A 55 2.24 -2.08 6.65
N ALA A 56 3.36 -1.53 7.16
CA ALA A 56 3.88 -1.89 8.46
C ALA A 56 2.94 -1.52 9.62
N THR A 57 2.32 -0.35 9.55
CA THR A 57 1.33 0.10 10.56
C THR A 57 0.10 -0.79 10.55
N ALA A 58 -0.41 -1.14 9.37
CA ALA A 58 -1.53 -2.06 9.23
C ALA A 58 -1.18 -3.47 9.74
N GLY A 59 0.02 -3.98 9.42
CA GLY A 59 0.49 -5.26 9.95
C GLY A 59 0.63 -5.25 11.47
N PHE A 60 1.14 -4.18 12.07
CA PHE A 60 1.18 -4.03 13.52
C PHE A 60 -0.22 -4.04 14.14
N LEU A 61 -1.14 -3.23 13.63
CA LEU A 61 -2.46 -3.06 14.23
C LEU A 61 -3.39 -4.25 13.99
N VAL A 62 -3.33 -4.87 12.82
CA VAL A 62 -4.27 -5.93 12.41
C VAL A 62 -3.73 -7.32 12.73
N LEU A 63 -2.41 -7.56 12.57
CA LEU A 63 -1.78 -8.86 12.79
C LEU A 63 -1.07 -8.94 14.16
N ASN A 64 -0.97 -7.83 14.91
CA ASN A 64 -0.25 -7.75 16.19
C ASN A 64 1.21 -8.24 16.09
N GLN A 65 1.82 -8.02 14.92
CA GLN A 65 3.18 -8.46 14.64
C GLN A 65 4.19 -7.59 15.40
N ALA A 66 5.14 -8.21 16.11
CA ALA A 66 6.23 -7.48 16.73
C ALA A 66 7.15 -6.92 15.63
N LEU A 67 7.19 -5.60 15.48
CA LEU A 67 8.14 -4.96 14.56
C LEU A 67 9.54 -5.21 15.09
N SER A 68 10.38 -5.86 14.29
CA SER A 68 11.79 -5.98 14.60
C SER A 68 12.44 -4.59 14.58
N THR A 69 13.54 -4.42 15.32
CA THR A 69 14.36 -3.20 15.26
C THR A 69 14.81 -2.88 13.84
N THR A 70 15.02 -3.90 13.00
CA THR A 70 15.33 -3.74 11.57
C THR A 70 14.17 -3.15 10.77
N ASP A 71 12.93 -3.59 11.04
CA ASP A 71 11.73 -3.06 10.35
C ASP A 71 11.49 -1.61 10.72
N ALA A 72 11.66 -1.28 12.01
CA ALA A 72 11.54 0.10 12.50
C ALA A 72 12.58 1.02 11.83
N LEU A 73 13.82 0.57 11.67
CA LEU A 73 14.87 1.31 10.95
C LEU A 73 14.55 1.49 9.47
N ALA A 74 14.05 0.44 8.81
CA ALA A 74 13.64 0.51 7.41
C ALA A 74 12.53 1.55 7.21
N ILE A 75 11.49 1.52 8.06
CA ILE A 75 10.39 2.49 8.03
C ILE A 75 10.92 3.92 8.28
N ALA A 76 11.80 4.12 9.27
CA ALA A 76 12.37 5.43 9.56
C ALA A 76 13.17 6.00 8.38
N LEU A 77 13.96 5.17 7.69
CA LEU A 77 14.69 5.54 6.48
C LEU A 77 13.74 5.94 5.34
N VAL A 78 12.69 5.16 5.09
CA VAL A 78 11.67 5.45 4.07
C VAL A 78 10.94 6.76 4.35
N ILE A 79 10.55 7.00 5.62
CA ILE A 79 9.92 8.25 6.04
C ILE A 79 10.88 9.42 5.83
N GLY A 80 12.15 9.29 6.24
CA GLY A 80 13.17 10.32 6.04
C GLY A 80 13.39 10.66 4.57
N ALA A 81 13.50 9.65 3.71
CA ALA A 81 13.60 9.82 2.27
C ALA A 81 12.36 10.50 1.67
N SER A 82 11.15 10.11 2.11
CA SER A 82 9.88 10.71 1.66
C SER A 82 9.79 12.19 2.05
N MET A 83 10.19 12.55 3.28
CA MET A 83 10.28 13.95 3.72
C MET A 83 11.31 14.75 2.88
N GLY A 84 12.45 14.12 2.56
CA GLY A 84 13.46 14.70 1.68
C GLY A 84 12.94 14.97 0.26
N ALA A 85 12.23 14.00 -0.32
CA ALA A 85 11.60 14.12 -1.64
C ALA A 85 10.58 15.27 -1.68
N VAL A 86 9.70 15.37 -0.68
CA VAL A 86 8.70 16.46 -0.59
C VAL A 86 9.38 17.84 -0.49
N ARG A 87 10.45 17.97 0.30
CA ARG A 87 11.20 19.23 0.45
C ARG A 87 11.94 19.61 -0.83
N SER A 88 12.55 18.63 -1.50
CA SER A 88 13.24 18.80 -2.79
C SER A 88 12.29 19.31 -3.89
N GLN A 89 11.10 18.71 -3.99
CA GLN A 89 10.07 19.07 -4.96
C GLN A 89 9.58 20.53 -4.79
N ARG A 90 9.44 21.02 -3.56
CA ARG A 90 9.11 22.43 -3.28
C ARG A 90 10.22 23.41 -3.70
N GLY A 91 11.49 22.99 -3.61
CA GLY A 91 12.64 23.77 -4.06
C GLY A 91 12.74 23.86 -5.58
N ALA A 92 12.42 22.77 -6.29
CA ALA A 92 12.40 22.73 -7.75
C ALA A 92 11.30 23.61 -8.34
N ARG A 93 10.08 23.55 -7.80
CA ARG A 93 8.93 24.35 -8.26
C ARG A 93 9.05 25.87 -8.03
N ARG A 94 9.98 26.32 -7.18
CA ARG A 94 10.23 27.74 -6.90
C ARG A 94 11.27 28.35 -7.84
N LYS A 95 11.95 27.52 -8.64
CA LYS A 95 12.95 27.95 -9.64
C LYS A 95 12.39 28.04 -11.07
N GLU A 96 11.16 27.59 -11.29
CA GLU A 96 10.37 27.87 -12.48
C GLU A 96 9.52 29.13 -12.26
#